data_AF-A0A7K5ZK56-F1
#
_entry.id   AF-A0A7K5ZK56-F1
#
_cell.length_a   1.000
_cell.length_b   1.000
_cell.length_c   1.000
_cell.angle_alpha   90.00
_cell.angle_beta   90.00
_cell.angle_gamma   90.00
#
_symmetry.space_group_name_H-M   'P 1'
#
loop_
_entity.id
_entity.type
_entity.pdbx_description
1 polymer ?
#
loop_
_entity_poly.entity_id
_entity_poly.type
_entity_poly.pdbx_seq_one_letter_code
_entity_poly.pdbx_strand_id
1 'polypeptide(L)'
;SCIIEERSFVRCEDLVYGRMSFKGFNPEIEKLMVQMNSKCKEEEIEVDDKMEADVSDEEMARRYETLVGTIGKKFLRKRDQRVLKDDNEDDEVDEDRNSNIIPRKKAKKMFLKPQD
;
A
#
# COMPACT_ATOMS: atom_id res chain seq x y z
N SER A 1 -13.62 -60.57 -19.70
CA SER A 1 -13.79 -59.10 -19.66
C SER A 1 -14.35 -58.73 -18.30
N CYS A 2 -13.72 -57.81 -17.58
CA CYS A 2 -14.21 -57.27 -16.32
C CYS A 2 -15.00 -55.99 -16.63
N ILE A 3 -16.21 -55.85 -16.10
CA ILE A 3 -17.03 -54.64 -16.22
C ILE A 3 -17.17 -54.08 -14.80
N ILE A 4 -16.91 -52.79 -14.65
CA ILE A 4 -17.01 -52.06 -13.38
C ILE A 4 -18.17 -51.09 -13.52
N GLU A 5 -19.19 -51.25 -12.68
CA GLU A 5 -20.33 -50.35 -12.61
C GLU A 5 -20.03 -49.22 -11.63
N GLU A 6 -19.95 -47.99 -12.11
CA GLU A 6 -19.72 -46.80 -11.30
C GLU A 6 -20.98 -45.93 -11.28
N ARG A 7 -21.44 -45.55 -10.08
CA ARG A 7 -22.66 -44.73 -9.90
C ARG A 7 -22.40 -43.23 -10.01
N SER A 8 -21.13 -42.82 -10.03
CA SER A 8 -20.73 -41.42 -10.04
C SER A 8 -20.57 -40.92 -11.46
N PHE A 9 -21.29 -39.84 -11.81
CA PHE A 9 -21.13 -39.16 -13.10
C PHE A 9 -19.87 -38.30 -13.17
N VAL A 10 -19.20 -38.05 -12.04
CA VAL A 10 -17.98 -37.23 -11.98
C VAL A 10 -16.85 -37.79 -12.85
N ARG A 11 -16.82 -39.10 -13.08
CA ARG A 11 -15.82 -39.75 -13.96
C ARG A 11 -16.25 -39.79 -15.42
N CYS A 12 -17.53 -39.61 -15.69
CA CYS A 12 -18.10 -39.70 -17.03
C CYS A 12 -18.27 -38.32 -17.68
N GLU A 13 -18.38 -37.24 -16.88
CA GLU A 13 -18.62 -35.88 -17.34
C GLU A 13 -17.60 -34.90 -16.74
N ASP A 14 -17.12 -33.96 -17.57
CA ASP A 14 -16.18 -32.90 -17.16
C ASP A 14 -16.91 -31.77 -16.41
N LEU A 15 -17.42 -32.09 -15.22
CA LEU A 15 -18.23 -31.19 -14.41
C LEU A 15 -17.40 -30.02 -13.87
N VAL A 16 -17.97 -28.81 -13.96
CA VAL A 16 -17.42 -27.60 -13.36
C VAL A 16 -17.77 -27.49 -11.87
N TYR A 17 -16.99 -26.69 -11.16
CA TYR A 17 -17.21 -26.37 -9.75
C TYR A 17 -18.56 -25.69 -9.53
N GLY A 18 -19.39 -26.29 -8.66
CA GLY A 18 -20.80 -25.92 -8.52
C GLY A 18 -21.09 -24.59 -7.80
N ARG A 19 -20.15 -24.03 -7.01
CA ARG A 19 -20.36 -22.72 -6.40
C ARG A 19 -19.82 -21.63 -7.33
N MET A 20 -20.72 -20.79 -7.82
CA MET A 20 -20.41 -19.73 -8.78
C MET A 20 -20.92 -18.40 -8.24
N SER A 21 -20.16 -17.35 -8.49
CA SER A 21 -20.57 -15.96 -8.27
C SER A 21 -20.18 -15.17 -9.51
N PHE A 22 -20.87 -14.06 -9.75
CA PHE A 22 -20.68 -13.24 -10.94
C PHE A 22 -20.82 -11.77 -10.56
N LYS A 23 -20.21 -10.90 -11.37
CA LYS A 23 -20.36 -9.44 -11.28
C LYS A 23 -19.85 -8.85 -9.95
N GLY A 24 -18.88 -9.49 -9.30
CA GLY A 24 -18.29 -9.04 -8.04
C GLY A 24 -19.20 -9.24 -6.82
N PHE A 25 -20.25 -10.07 -6.91
CA PHE A 25 -21.19 -10.28 -5.81
C PHE A 25 -20.55 -11.02 -4.63
N ASN A 26 -19.57 -11.87 -4.92
CA ASN A 26 -18.71 -12.50 -3.93
C ASN A 26 -17.32 -12.78 -4.54
N PRO A 27 -16.35 -11.87 -4.35
CA PRO A 27 -15.01 -12.00 -4.92
C PRO A 27 -14.28 -13.30 -4.50
N GLU A 28 -14.52 -13.79 -3.29
CA GLU A 28 -13.91 -15.03 -2.81
C GLU A 28 -14.42 -16.25 -3.57
N ILE A 29 -15.73 -16.29 -3.86
CA ILE A 29 -16.34 -17.37 -4.63
C ILE A 29 -15.96 -17.28 -6.11
N GLU A 30 -15.86 -16.07 -6.67
CA GLU A 30 -15.36 -15.87 -8.04
C GLU A 30 -13.94 -16.41 -8.19
N LYS A 31 -13.03 -16.05 -7.27
CA LYS A 31 -11.66 -16.56 -7.24
C LYS A 31 -11.61 -18.08 -7.09
N LEU A 32 -12.44 -18.64 -6.21
CA LEU A 32 -12.53 -20.08 -5.99
C LEU A 32 -13.05 -20.82 -7.24
N MET A 33 -14.09 -20.29 -7.88
CA MET A 33 -14.65 -20.82 -9.13
C MET A 33 -13.58 -20.89 -10.21
N VAL A 34 -12.82 -19.81 -10.40
CA VAL A 34 -11.73 -19.73 -11.36
C VAL A 34 -10.66 -20.77 -11.07
N GLN A 35 -10.16 -20.86 -9.83
CA GLN A 35 -9.11 -21.80 -9.42
C GLN A 35 -9.51 -23.28 -9.54
N MET A 36 -10.76 -23.62 -9.24
CA MET A 36 -11.21 -25.01 -9.27
C MET A 36 -11.51 -25.48 -10.69
N ASN A 37 -11.98 -24.59 -11.56
CA ASN A 37 -12.26 -24.91 -12.96
C ASN A 37 -11.00 -24.94 -13.82
N SER A 38 -9.97 -24.15 -13.51
CA SER A 38 -8.70 -24.17 -14.26
C SER A 38 -7.87 -25.43 -14.07
N LYS A 39 -8.08 -26.17 -12.97
CA LYS A 39 -7.50 -27.52 -12.82
C LYS A 39 -8.06 -28.51 -13.84
N CYS A 40 -9.25 -28.23 -14.40
CA CYS A 40 -9.90 -29.08 -15.39
C CYS A 40 -9.70 -28.58 -16.84
N LYS A 41 -9.33 -27.30 -17.03
CA LYS A 41 -9.07 -26.70 -18.35
C LYS A 41 -7.89 -25.74 -18.25
N GLU A 42 -6.82 -26.04 -18.98
CA GLU A 42 -5.62 -25.18 -19.14
C GLU A 42 -5.91 -23.86 -19.91
N GLU A 43 -7.17 -23.42 -19.98
CA GLU A 43 -7.56 -22.22 -20.71
C GLU A 43 -7.41 -20.99 -19.81
N GLU A 44 -6.29 -20.30 -20.02
CA GLU A 44 -6.20 -18.85 -20.18
C GLU A 44 -7.07 -18.04 -19.20
N ILE A 45 -6.67 -18.06 -17.94
CA ILE A 45 -7.13 -17.02 -17.02
C ILE A 45 -6.02 -15.97 -16.99
N GLU A 46 -6.12 -15.02 -17.93
CA GLU A 46 -5.64 -13.66 -17.69
C GLU A 46 -6.48 -13.11 -16.52
N VAL A 47 -6.16 -13.53 -15.29
CA VAL A 47 -6.56 -12.74 -14.14
C VAL A 47 -5.73 -11.48 -14.30
N ASP A 48 -6.42 -10.41 -14.66
CA ASP A 48 -5.99 -9.04 -14.47
C ASP A 48 -5.81 -8.78 -12.96
N ASP A 49 -4.87 -9.51 -12.34
CA ASP A 49 -4.35 -9.33 -10.98
C ASP A 49 -3.31 -8.20 -10.98
N LYS A 50 -3.35 -7.33 -11.99
CA LYS A 50 -2.81 -5.98 -11.87
C LYS A 50 -3.77 -5.22 -10.96
N MET A 51 -3.63 -5.42 -9.65
CA MET A 51 -4.05 -4.38 -8.71
C MET A 51 -3.40 -3.10 -9.22
N GLU A 52 -4.20 -2.21 -9.82
CA GLU A 52 -3.76 -0.89 -10.20
C GLU A 52 -3.34 -0.19 -8.91
N ALA A 53 -2.04 -0.21 -8.62
CA ALA A 53 -1.49 0.58 -7.55
C ALA A 53 -1.65 2.04 -7.97
N ASP A 54 -2.39 2.82 -7.19
CA ASP A 54 -2.56 4.28 -7.41
C ASP A 54 -1.20 5.02 -7.47
N VAL A 55 -0.15 4.41 -6.94
CA VAL A 55 1.23 4.91 -6.91
C VAL A 55 2.21 3.82 -7.31
N SER A 56 3.09 4.13 -8.26
CA SER A 56 4.21 3.26 -8.63
C SER A 56 5.31 3.25 -7.56
N ASP A 57 6.07 2.15 -7.48
CA ASP A 57 7.22 2.03 -6.57
C ASP A 57 8.26 3.15 -6.79
N GLU A 58 8.45 3.59 -8.03
CA GLU A 58 9.33 4.71 -8.39
C GLU A 58 8.83 6.05 -7.83
N GLU A 59 7.53 6.30 -7.88
CA GLU A 59 6.93 7.51 -7.29
C GLU A 59 7.02 7.48 -5.76
N MET A 60 6.78 6.31 -5.17
CA MET A 60 6.94 6.10 -3.73
C MET A 60 8.37 6.39 -3.29
N ALA A 61 9.38 5.87 -4.01
CA ALA A 61 10.80 6.10 -3.73
C ALA A 61 11.18 7.59 -3.80
N ARG A 62 10.74 8.31 -4.84
CA ARG A 62 10.99 9.76 -5.00
C ARG A 62 10.46 10.60 -3.83
N ARG A 63 9.31 10.22 -3.27
CA ARG A 63 8.74 10.91 -2.09
C ARG A 63 9.52 10.60 -0.81
N TYR A 64 10.08 9.40 -0.67
CA TYR A 64 10.88 9.03 0.50
C TYR A 64 12.25 9.74 0.54
N GLU A 65 12.86 10.03 -0.60
CA GLU A 65 14.16 10.73 -0.69
C GLU A 65 14.14 12.09 0.03
N THR A 66 13.14 12.92 -0.24
CA THR A 66 13.01 14.27 0.34
C THR A 66 12.49 14.27 1.78
N LEU A 67 11.58 13.34 2.11
CA LEU A 67 10.92 13.30 3.42
C LEU A 67 11.84 12.72 4.52
N VAL A 68 12.61 11.67 4.22
CA VAL A 68 13.49 11.02 5.21
C VAL A 68 14.65 11.94 5.60
N GLY A 69 15.19 12.72 4.65
CA GLY A 69 16.24 13.70 4.93
C GLY A 69 15.81 14.84 5.87
N THR A 70 14.54 15.28 5.78
CA THR A 70 14.02 16.37 6.63
C THR A 70 13.47 15.89 7.97
N ILE A 71 12.91 14.68 8.03
CA ILE A 71 12.43 14.06 9.28
C ILE A 71 13.60 13.64 10.17
N GLY A 72 14.66 13.06 9.60
CA GLY A 72 15.87 12.69 10.36
C GLY A 72 16.41 13.88 11.16
N LYS A 73 16.51 15.06 10.52
CA LYS A 73 16.98 16.32 11.13
C LYS A 73 16.15 16.77 12.35
N LYS A 74 14.84 16.47 12.38
CA LYS A 74 13.93 16.86 13.49
C LYS A 74 14.10 15.99 14.75
N PHE A 75 14.67 14.80 14.62
CA PHE A 75 14.87 13.85 15.73
C PHE A 75 16.33 13.65 16.11
N LEU A 76 17.27 14.37 15.50
CA LEU A 76 18.69 14.34 15.88
C LEU A 76 18.86 14.84 17.33
N ARG A 77 19.68 14.12 18.10
CA ARG A 77 20.09 14.60 19.44
C ARG A 77 20.98 15.84 19.26
N LYS A 78 20.93 16.75 20.23
CA LYS A 78 21.64 18.05 20.19
C LYS A 78 23.15 17.97 19.95
N ARG A 79 23.78 16.82 20.21
CA ARG A 79 25.20 16.54 19.90
C ARG A 79 25.43 16.24 18.42
N ASP A 80 24.49 15.56 17.77
CA ASP A 80 24.59 15.05 16.40
C ASP A 80 24.23 16.15 15.38
N GLN A 81 23.52 17.19 15.82
CA GLN A 81 23.15 18.35 15.00
C GLN A 81 24.34 19.25 14.60
N ARG A 82 25.44 19.22 15.36
CA ARG A 82 26.62 20.06 15.07
C ARG A 82 27.46 19.51 13.91
N VAL A 83 27.39 18.21 13.66
CA VAL A 83 28.19 17.52 12.63
C VAL A 83 27.67 17.85 11.23
N LEU A 84 26.35 17.98 11.04
CA LEU A 84 25.75 18.25 9.72
C LEU A 84 25.84 19.71 9.25
N LYS A 85 26.29 20.64 10.12
CA LYS A 85 26.45 22.06 9.75
C LYS A 85 27.73 22.35 8.98
N ASP A 86 28.69 21.42 9.00
CA ASP A 86 29.99 21.58 8.35
C ASP A 86 29.96 21.16 6.87
N ASP A 87 28.99 20.33 6.47
CA ASP A 87 28.95 19.70 5.14
C ASP A 87 27.98 20.39 4.13
N ASN A 88 27.33 21.50 4.48
CA ASN A 88 26.32 22.15 3.62
C ASN A 88 26.57 23.67 3.53
N GLU A 89 27.64 24.09 2.86
CA GLU A 89 27.88 25.50 2.53
C GLU A 89 27.22 25.95 1.20
N ASP A 90 26.56 25.06 0.45
CA ASP A 90 26.14 25.36 -0.94
C ASP A 90 24.62 25.30 -1.24
N ASP A 91 23.73 25.43 -0.27
CA ASP A 91 22.28 25.56 -0.56
C ASP A 91 21.68 26.76 0.19
N GLU A 92 22.01 27.96 -0.31
CA GLU A 92 21.29 29.18 0.02
C GLU A 92 19.88 29.12 -0.57
N VAL A 93 18.90 28.80 0.28
CA VAL A 93 17.54 29.31 0.10
C VAL A 93 17.19 30.10 1.36
N ASP A 94 17.29 31.42 1.18
CA ASP A 94 16.73 32.47 2.02
C ASP A 94 15.36 32.07 2.61
N GLU A 95 15.28 32.00 3.95
CA GLU A 95 14.09 32.38 4.72
C GLU A 95 14.57 33.12 5.96
N ASP A 96 14.83 34.40 5.73
CA ASP A 96 15.01 35.47 6.69
C ASP A 96 13.92 35.44 7.78
N ARG A 97 14.32 35.19 9.03
CA ARG A 97 13.95 36.05 10.18
C ARG A 97 14.62 35.62 11.48
N ASN A 98 15.64 36.41 11.80
CA ASN A 98 16.11 36.73 13.15
C ASN A 98 15.03 36.60 14.25
N SER A 99 15.17 35.63 15.14
CA SER A 99 14.42 35.59 16.40
C SER A 99 15.33 35.35 17.60
N ASN A 100 16.31 36.23 17.80
CA ASN A 100 16.86 36.49 19.13
C ASN A 100 15.85 37.31 19.94
N ILE A 101 14.72 36.69 20.34
CA ILE A 101 13.78 37.29 21.28
C ILE A 101 13.46 36.27 22.37
N ILE A 102 14.03 36.55 23.54
CA ILE A 102 13.67 36.13 24.90
C ILE A 102 12.25 35.51 24.95
N PRO A 103 12.04 34.31 25.53
CA PRO A 103 10.73 33.67 25.53
C PRO A 103 9.79 34.44 26.47
N ARG A 104 9.04 35.40 25.93
CA ARG A 104 7.86 35.95 26.61
C ARG A 104 6.85 34.80 26.72
N LYS A 105 6.36 34.56 27.94
CA LYS A 105 5.49 33.44 28.34
C LYS A 105 4.42 33.19 27.26
N LYS A 106 4.50 32.05 26.57
CA LYS A 106 3.52 31.68 25.54
C LYS A 106 2.18 31.42 26.22
N ALA A 107 1.13 32.12 25.80
CA ALA A 107 -0.22 31.83 26.25
C ALA A 107 -0.59 30.39 25.89
N LYS A 108 -1.20 29.67 26.83
CA LYS A 108 -1.62 28.27 26.64
C LYS A 108 -2.67 28.25 25.53
N LYS A 109 -2.36 27.62 24.39
CA LYS A 109 -3.35 27.39 23.34
C LYS A 109 -4.35 26.35 23.85
N MET A 110 -5.58 26.77 24.08
CA MET A 110 -6.70 25.86 24.37
C MET A 110 -7.45 25.55 23.07
N PHE A 111 -7.91 24.31 22.94
CA PHE A 111 -8.74 23.89 21.83
C PHE A 111 -10.09 24.61 21.90
N LEU A 112 -10.40 25.42 20.88
CA LEU A 112 -11.73 25.98 20.69
C LEU A 112 -12.62 24.90 20.05
N LYS A 113 -13.81 24.68 20.61
CA LYS A 113 -14.79 23.79 19.99
C LYS A 113 -15.39 24.46 18.75
N PRO A 114 -15.67 23.69 17.68
CA PRO A 114 -16.39 24.19 16.52
C PRO A 114 -17.76 24.75 16.93
N GLN A 115 -18.21 25.79 16.23
CA GLN A 115 -19.57 26.31 16.38
C GLN A 115 -20.53 25.48 15.52
N ASP A 116 -21.73 25.26 16.06
CA ASP A 116 -22.85 24.58 15.40
C ASP A 116 -23.49 25.45 14.29
#